data_AF-A0A842NBU8-F1
#
_entry.id   AF-A0A842NBU8-F1
#
_cell.length_a   1.000
_cell.length_b   1.000
_cell.length_c   1.000
_cell.angle_alpha   90.00
_cell.angle_beta   90.00
_cell.angle_gamma   90.00
#
_symmetry.space_group_name_H-M   'P 1'
#
loop_
_entity.id
_entity.type
_entity.pdbx_description
1 polymer ?
#
loop_
_entity_poly.entity_id
_entity_poly.type
_entity_poly.pdbx_seq_one_letter_code
_entity_poly.pdbx_strand_id
1 'polypeptide(L)' 'MQEKKKKKLPIIESTEMPASLDCTTCLLPMQYQKKIDGKFVWQCFRCGKKYFVFNKDGKTIIEETWGPPR' A
#
# COMPACT_ATOMS: atom_id res chain seq x y z
N MET A 1 5.73 8.93 -24.63
CA MET A 1 5.46 7.85 -23.65
C MET A 1 5.69 8.44 -22.27
N GLN A 2 4.65 8.67 -21.47
CA GLN A 2 4.80 9.37 -20.18
C GLN A 2 5.39 8.41 -19.14
N GLU A 3 6.65 8.64 -18.76
CA GLU A 3 7.28 7.98 -17.62
C GLU A 3 6.61 8.47 -16.33
N LYS A 4 5.70 7.66 -15.79
CA LYS A 4 5.11 7.88 -14.48
C LYS A 4 6.21 7.74 -13.43
N LYS A 5 6.73 8.89 -12.99
CA LYS A 5 7.67 9.07 -11.88
C LYS A 5 7.13 8.32 -10.66
N LYS A 6 7.63 7.11 -10.41
CA LYS A 6 7.32 6.31 -9.22
C LYS A 6 7.79 7.10 -8.01
N LYS A 7 6.87 7.75 -7.28
CA LYS A 7 7.14 8.30 -5.96
C LYS A 7 7.52 7.11 -5.07
N LYS A 8 8.82 6.95 -4.81
CA LYS A 8 9.37 5.91 -3.96
C LYS A 8 8.88 6.19 -2.54
N LEU A 9 7.88 5.44 -2.09
CA LEU A 9 7.34 5.54 -0.73
C LEU A 9 8.39 5.02 0.28
N PRO A 10 8.33 5.47 1.54
CA PRO A 10 9.30 5.10 2.56
C PRO A 10 9.30 3.58 2.79
N ILE A 11 10.50 3.01 2.81
CA ILE A 11 10.74 1.63 3.24
C ILE A 11 10.59 1.64 4.76
N ILE A 12 9.66 0.85 5.29
CA ILE A 12 9.50 0.71 6.74
C ILE A 12 10.48 -0.39 7.19
N GLU A 13 11.49 -0.04 8.00
CA GLU A 13 12.45 -0.97 8.60
C GLU A 13 11.86 -1.75 9.79
N SER A 14 10.59 -2.12 9.70
CA SER A 14 9.92 -2.94 10.69
C SER A 14 9.74 -4.33 10.08
N THR A 15 10.47 -5.30 10.63
CA THR A 15 10.45 -6.73 10.26
C THR A 15 9.06 -7.37 10.43
N GLU A 16 8.16 -6.67 11.12
CA GLU A 16 6.79 -7.10 11.39
C GLU A 16 5.82 -6.38 10.46
N MET A 17 4.95 -7.16 9.83
CA MET A 17 3.86 -6.63 9.03
C MET A 17 3.07 -5.57 9.82
N PRO A 18 2.74 -4.41 9.23
CA PRO A 18 2.02 -3.38 9.94
C PRO A 18 0.62 -3.88 10.34
N ALA A 19 0.33 -3.84 11.64
CA ALA A 19 -0.98 -4.18 12.19
C ALA A 19 -2.08 -3.21 11.72
N SER A 20 -1.71 -1.98 11.41
CA SER A 20 -2.58 -0.92 10.92
C SER A 20 -1.87 -0.08 9.85
N LEU A 21 -2.64 0.39 8.86
CA LEU A 21 -2.16 1.26 7.79
C LEU A 21 -3.10 2.42 7.61
N ASP A 22 -2.58 3.64 7.61
CA ASP A 22 -3.37 4.84 7.36
C ASP A 22 -3.20 5.32 5.92
N CYS A 23 -4.30 5.76 5.33
CA CYS A 23 -4.28 6.32 3.99
C CYS A 23 -3.55 7.66 4.02
N THR A 24 -2.48 7.81 3.24
CA THR A 24 -1.74 9.07 3.14
C THR A 24 -2.53 10.24 2.54
N THR A 25 -3.72 9.98 1.96
CA THR A 25 -4.59 11.03 1.41
C THR A 25 -5.72 11.41 2.36
N CYS A 26 -6.37 10.43 2.97
CA CYS A 26 -7.51 10.70 3.86
C CYS A 26 -7.13 10.82 5.32
N LEU A 27 -5.90 10.40 5.70
CA LEU A 27 -5.46 10.23 7.09
C LEU A 27 -6.44 9.37 7.90
N LEU A 28 -7.02 8.37 7.23
CA LEU A 28 -7.99 7.44 7.80
C LEU A 28 -7.43 6.03 7.73
N PRO A 29 -7.77 5.17 8.70
CA PRO A 29 -7.35 3.78 8.72
C PRO A 29 -7.86 3.07 7.46
N MET A 30 -6.96 2.31 6.84
CA MET A 30 -7.25 1.43 5.73
C MET A 30 -7.70 0.08 6.24
N GLN A 31 -8.58 -0.56 5.50
CA GLN A 31 -9.10 -1.87 5.82
C GLN A 31 -8.36 -2.93 5.01
N TYR A 32 -7.91 -3.99 5.68
CA TYR A 32 -7.40 -5.17 5.00
C TYR A 32 -8.51 -5.81 4.15
N GLN A 33 -8.20 -6.10 2.89
CA GLN A 33 -9.12 -6.70 1.94
C GLN A 33 -8.86 -8.19 1.79
N LYS A 34 -7.69 -8.54 1.25
CA LYS A 34 -7.29 -9.92 0.96
C LYS A 34 -5.80 -10.01 0.68
N LYS A 35 -5.28 -11.23 0.60
CA LYS A 35 -3.92 -11.52 0.15
C LYS A 35 -3.94 -12.00 -1.30
N ILE A 36 -3.12 -11.40 -2.17
CA ILE A 36 -2.98 -11.74 -3.59
C ILE A 36 -1.50 -11.89 -3.89
N ASP A 37 -1.08 -13.04 -4.44
CA ASP A 37 0.32 -13.31 -4.83
C ASP A 37 1.34 -13.01 -3.71
N GLY A 38 1.02 -13.39 -2.48
CA GLY A 38 1.89 -13.13 -1.33
C GLY A 38 1.82 -11.69 -0.77
N LYS A 39 1.14 -10.77 -1.46
CA LYS A 39 0.95 -9.37 -1.05
C LYS A 39 -0.37 -9.16 -0.33
N PHE A 40 -0.33 -8.47 0.80
CA PHE A 40 -1.52 -8.07 1.56
C PHE A 40 -2.09 -6.78 0.98
N VAL A 41 -3.35 -6.83 0.58
CA VAL A 41 -4.04 -5.69 -0.02
C VAL A 41 -4.85 -4.98 1.05
N TRP A 42 -4.57 -3.69 1.22
CA TRP A 42 -5.31 -2.79 2.07
C TRP A 42 -6.00 -1.75 1.22
N GLN A 43 -7.21 -1.34 1.57
CA GLN A 43 -7.96 -0.33 0.82
C GLN A 43 -8.53 0.74 1.74
N CYS A 44 -8.39 1.99 1.34
CA CYS A 44 -9.08 3.10 2.00
C CYS A 44 -10.54 3.09 1.59
N PHE A 45 -11.46 3.02 2.56
CA PHE A 45 -12.90 3.03 2.29
C PHE A 45 -13.38 4.37 1.71
N ARG A 46 -12.69 5.47 2.03
CA ARG A 46 -13.10 6.82 1.62
C ARG A 46 -12.70 7.17 0.19
N CYS A 47 -11.42 6.99 -0.15
CA CYS A 47 -10.90 7.37 -1.48
C CYS A 47 -10.63 6.18 -2.42
N GLY A 48 -10.80 4.94 -1.94
CA GLY A 48 -10.59 3.74 -2.74
C GLY A 48 -9.12 3.40 -3.04
N LYS A 49 -8.16 4.20 -2.56
CA LYS A 49 -6.71 3.94 -2.66
C LYS A 49 -6.36 2.55 -2.13
N LYS A 50 -5.45 1.85 -2.79
CA LYS A 50 -4.98 0.51 -2.39
C LYS A 50 -3.50 0.51 -2.04
N TYR A 51 -3.15 -0.21 -0.98
CA TYR A 51 -1.78 -0.55 -0.60
C TYR A 51 -1.55 -2.05 -0.75
N PHE A 52 -0.42 -2.41 -1.36
CA PHE A 52 0.05 -3.77 -1.46
C PHE A 52 1.29 -3.89 -0.58
N VAL A 53 1.15 -4.64 0.52
CA VAL A 53 2.18 -4.81 1.54
C VAL A 53 2.78 -6.20 1.40
N PHE A 54 4.09 -6.31 1.29
CA PHE A 54 4.77 -7.60 1.22
C PHE A 54 6.20 -7.50 1.72
N ASN A 55 6.73 -8.63 2.18
CA ASN A 55 8.12 -8.72 2.60
C ASN A 55 8.99 -9.15 1.42
N LYS A 56 10.09 -8.44 1.21
CA LYS A 56 11.11 -8.80 0.23
C LYS A 56 12.48 -8.56 0.84
N ASP A 57 13.33 -9.59 0.84
CA ASP A 57 14.69 -9.54 1.40
C ASP A 57 14.74 -9.04 2.86
N GLY A 58 13.77 -9.49 3.68
CA GLY A 58 13.64 -9.08 5.09
C GLY A 58 13.09 -7.67 5.31
N LYS A 59 12.68 -6.96 4.25
CA LYS A 59 12.13 -5.60 4.33
C LYS A 59 10.65 -5.57 3.97
N THR A 60 9.87 -4.83 4.75
CA THR A 60 8.46 -4.57 4.46
C THR A 60 8.35 -3.51 3.36
N ILE A 61 7.79 -3.89 2.21
CA ILE A 61 7.56 -3.02 1.06
C ILE A 61 6.06 -2.71 0.97
N ILE A 62 5.74 -1.42 0.75
CA ILE A 62 4.37 -0.95 0.54
C ILE A 62 4.30 -0.29 -0.83
N GLU A 63 3.54 -0.89 -1.75
CA GLU A 63 3.23 -0.30 -3.05
C GLU A 63 1.85 0.36 -3.03
N GLU A 64 1.78 1.64 -3.41
CA GLU A 64 0.51 2.37 -3.57
C GLU A 64 0.00 2.28 -5.01
N THR A 65 -1.30 2.06 -5.14
CA THR A 65 -2.00 2.18 -6.42
C THR A 65 -3.35 2.87 -6.24
N TRP A 66 -3.63 3.75 -7.19
CA TRP A 66 -4.95 4.33 -7.37
C TRP A 66 -5.71 3.51 -8.40
N GLY A 67 -7.00 3.27 -8.16
CA GLY A 67 -7.86 2.78 -9.23
C GLY A 67 -7.81 3.74 -10.42
N PRO A 68 -7.98 3.26 -11.66
CA PRO A 68 -8.10 4.14 -12.80
C PRO A 68 -9.20 5.18 -12.51
N PRO A 69 -9.00 6.47 -12.85
CA PRO A 69 -10.10 7.42 -12.85
C PRO A 69 -11.20 6.84 -13.75
N ARG A 70 -12.41 6.73 -13.20
CA ARG A 70 -13.58 6.29 -13.98
C ARG A 70 -14.00 7.38 -14.96
#